data_AF-A0A9E0Y7Y8-F1
#
_entry.id   AF-A0A9E0Y7Y8-F1
#
_cell.length_a   1.000
_cell.length_b   1.000
_cell.length_c   1.000
_cell.angle_alpha   90.00
_cell.angle_beta   90.00
_cell.angle_gamma   90.00
#
_symmetry.space_group_name_H-M   'P 1'
#
loop_
_entity.id
_entity.type
_entity.pdbx_description
1 polymer ?
#
loop_
_entity_poly.entity_id
_entity_poly.type
_entity_poly.pdbx_seq_one_letter_code
_entity_poly.pdbx_strand_id
1 'polypeptide(L)'
;MQFCRLCGANLGVVRDSLAESDNYTASAIKAREEIARAAAEKIRTGDWWQVTVLLPEVEKLFESPPERLRRQARQDAESRLGRLRGGTITAAVGLGLTALFVVATLADPRFIWLAAPGLFVFLIGLTVVLNGLFFTVPKGLEAAPPAAEMPPAPEREALAPPPAETLLPNTPKPFRHLSVVENTTRDLADRED
;
A
#
# COMPACT_ATOMS: atom_id res chain seq x y z
N MET A 1 -20.08 -32.58 -12.06
CA MET A 1 -20.14 -31.80 -10.80
C MET A 1 -18.85 -32.03 -10.04
N GLN A 2 -18.21 -30.99 -9.52
CA GLN A 2 -16.94 -31.10 -8.80
C GLN A 2 -17.18 -30.94 -7.30
N PHE A 3 -16.68 -31.89 -6.50
CA PHE A 3 -16.82 -31.91 -5.05
C PHE A 3 -15.45 -32.03 -4.39
N CYS A 4 -15.29 -31.43 -3.21
CA CYS A 4 -14.08 -31.58 -2.41
C CYS A 4 -13.92 -33.05 -2.00
N ARG A 5 -12.76 -33.65 -2.29
CA ARG A 5 -12.48 -35.07 -1.94
C ARG A 5 -12.41 -35.31 -0.43
N LEU A 6 -12.14 -34.28 0.37
CA LEU A 6 -11.98 -34.42 1.83
C LEU A 6 -13.29 -34.21 2.59
N CYS A 7 -14.14 -33.27 2.16
CA CYS A 7 -15.34 -32.88 2.92
C CYS A 7 -16.65 -32.94 2.11
N GLY A 8 -16.61 -33.32 0.83
CA GLY A 8 -17.81 -33.42 -0.01
C GLY A 8 -18.46 -32.08 -0.39
N ALA A 9 -17.88 -30.94 0.01
CA ALA A 9 -18.39 -29.62 -0.34
C ALA A 9 -18.44 -29.41 -1.86
N ASN A 10 -19.51 -28.80 -2.35
CA ASN A 10 -19.67 -28.49 -3.77
C ASN A 10 -18.70 -27.37 -4.18
N LEU A 11 -17.76 -27.69 -5.05
CA LEU A 11 -16.75 -26.76 -5.55
C LEU A 11 -17.25 -25.90 -6.73
N GLY A 12 -18.44 -26.18 -7.25
CA GLY A 12 -19.05 -25.39 -8.32
C GLY A 12 -19.13 -23.91 -7.98
N VAL A 13 -19.58 -23.58 -6.76
CA VAL A 13 -19.69 -22.20 -6.28
C VAL A 13 -18.33 -21.49 -6.24
N VAL A 14 -17.28 -22.19 -5.79
CA VAL A 14 -15.91 -21.64 -5.77
C VAL A 14 -15.42 -21.40 -7.19
N ARG A 15 -15.61 -22.38 -8.09
CA ARG A 15 -15.21 -22.24 -9.49
C ARG A 15 -15.93 -21.10 -10.20
N ASP A 16 -17.23 -20.95 -9.96
CA ASP A 16 -18.02 -19.87 -10.55
C ASP A 16 -17.56 -18.50 -10.00
N SER A 17 -17.23 -18.42 -8.71
CA SER A 17 -16.65 -17.19 -8.13
C SER A 17 -15.25 -16.84 -8.66
N LEU A 18 -14.41 -17.84 -8.95
CA LEU A 18 -13.12 -17.64 -9.60
C LEU A 18 -13.29 -17.22 -11.07
N ALA A 19 -14.19 -17.87 -11.81
CA ALA A 19 -14.49 -17.52 -13.19
C ALA A 19 -15.05 -16.09 -13.32
N GLU A 20 -15.89 -15.66 -12.38
CA GLU A 20 -16.36 -14.27 -12.27
C GLU A 20 -15.19 -13.30 -12.07
N SER A 21 -14.25 -13.62 -11.17
CA SER A 21 -13.06 -12.80 -10.92
C SER A 21 -12.12 -12.70 -12.13
N ASP A 22 -12.00 -13.79 -12.90
CA ASP A 22 -11.20 -13.83 -14.13
C ASP A 22 -11.84 -13.01 -15.26
N ASN A 23 -13.17 -12.91 -15.31
CA ASN A 23 -13.84 -12.03 -16.25
C ASN A 23 -13.59 -10.53 -15.93
N TYR A 24 -13.51 -10.17 -14.66
CA TYR A 24 -13.14 -8.80 -14.24
C TYR A 24 -11.68 -8.47 -14.55
N THR A 25 -10.75 -9.42 -14.36
CA THR A 25 -9.34 -9.20 -14.71
C THR A 25 -9.16 -9.14 -16.23
N ALA A 26 -9.83 -10.01 -17.00
CA ALA A 26 -9.76 -10.01 -18.46
C ALA A 26 -10.34 -8.72 -19.07
N SER A 27 -11.47 -8.23 -18.56
CA SER A 27 -12.06 -6.96 -19.01
C SER A 27 -11.20 -5.75 -18.62
N ALA A 28 -10.60 -5.74 -17.43
CA ALA A 28 -9.65 -4.72 -17.02
C ALA A 28 -8.38 -4.71 -17.88
N ILE A 29 -7.86 -5.87 -18.28
CA ILE A 29 -6.71 -5.98 -19.17
C ILE A 29 -7.04 -5.42 -20.56
N LYS A 30 -8.20 -5.76 -21.13
CA LYS A 30 -8.65 -5.21 -22.42
C LYS A 30 -8.84 -3.70 -22.37
N ALA A 31 -9.47 -3.18 -21.32
CA ALA A 31 -9.67 -1.74 -21.13
C ALA A 31 -8.33 -0.99 -21.02
N ARG A 32 -7.36 -1.55 -20.28
CA ARG A 32 -6.00 -1.02 -20.18
C ARG A 32 -5.30 -0.96 -21.53
N GLU A 33 -5.46 -1.98 -22.36
CA GLU A 33 -4.85 -2.04 -23.70
C GLU A 33 -5.48 -1.02 -24.67
N GLU A 34 -6.79 -0.83 -24.62
CA GLU A 34 -7.49 0.20 -25.41
C GLU A 34 -7.08 1.62 -25.00
N ILE A 35 -6.97 1.88 -23.70
CA ILE A 35 -6.48 3.17 -23.17
C ILE A 35 -5.03 3.41 -23.61
N ALA A 36 -4.17 2.38 -23.56
CA ALA A 36 -2.78 2.50 -23.99
C ALA A 36 -2.65 2.82 -25.48
N ARG A 37 -3.47 2.18 -26.35
CA ARG A 37 -3.49 2.51 -27.78
C ARG A 37 -4.00 3.93 -28.04
N ALA A 38 -5.07 4.34 -27.37
CA ALA A 38 -5.62 5.69 -27.52
C ALA A 38 -4.63 6.77 -27.04
N ALA A 39 -3.89 6.52 -25.95
CA ALA A 39 -2.85 7.40 -25.46
C ALA A 39 -1.66 7.49 -26.42
N ALA A 40 -1.21 6.35 -26.98
CA ALA A 40 -0.13 6.31 -27.96
C ALA A 40 -0.48 7.10 -29.23
N GLU A 41 -1.73 7.02 -29.70
CA GLU A 41 -2.19 7.78 -30.86
C GLU A 41 -2.19 9.30 -30.58
N LYS A 42 -2.66 9.74 -29.40
CA LYS A 42 -2.62 11.15 -29.00
C LYS A 42 -1.20 11.72 -28.84
N ILE A 43 -0.24 10.89 -28.42
CA ILE A 43 1.17 11.29 -28.38
C ILE A 43 1.70 11.49 -29.80
N ARG A 44 1.29 10.63 -30.74
CA ARG A 44 1.70 10.70 -32.15
C ARG A 44 1.14 11.93 -32.88
N THR A 45 -0.07 12.37 -32.53
CA THR A 45 -0.69 13.58 -33.11
C THR A 45 -0.17 14.89 -32.51
N GLY A 46 0.65 14.84 -31.46
CA GLY A 46 1.27 16.03 -30.84
C GLY A 46 0.51 16.61 -29.66
N ASP A 47 -0.60 16.01 -29.23
CA ASP A 47 -1.42 16.44 -28.07
C ASP A 47 -0.93 15.83 -26.74
N TRP A 48 0.39 15.77 -26.56
CA TRP A 48 1.01 15.12 -25.40
C TRP A 48 0.60 15.76 -24.06
N TRP A 49 0.23 17.05 -24.06
CA TRP A 49 -0.23 17.78 -22.88
C TRP A 49 -1.56 17.26 -22.31
N GLN A 50 -2.43 16.66 -23.14
CA GLN A 50 -3.68 16.05 -22.66
C GLN A 50 -3.39 14.72 -21.95
N VAL A 51 -2.34 14.02 -22.40
CA VAL A 51 -1.95 12.73 -21.85
C VAL A 51 -1.26 12.90 -20.50
N THR A 52 -0.48 13.97 -20.30
CA THR A 52 0.18 14.25 -19.01
C THR A 52 -0.81 14.52 -17.87
N VAL A 53 -1.96 15.15 -18.16
CA VAL A 53 -3.02 15.40 -17.17
C VAL A 53 -3.71 14.09 -16.74
N LEU A 54 -3.86 13.14 -17.67
CA LEU A 54 -4.56 11.87 -17.44
C LEU A 54 -3.63 10.76 -16.92
N LEU A 55 -2.32 10.89 -17.13
CA LEU A 55 -1.31 9.94 -16.67
C LEU A 55 -1.45 9.52 -15.18
N PRO A 56 -1.66 10.42 -14.20
CA PRO A 56 -1.79 10.02 -12.80
C PRO A 56 -3.08 9.25 -12.49
N GLU A 57 -4.13 9.41 -13.28
CA GLU A 57 -5.36 8.61 -13.14
C GLU A 57 -5.21 7.24 -13.78
N VAL A 58 -4.53 7.19 -14.93
CA VAL A 58 -4.22 5.95 -15.63
C VAL A 58 -3.24 5.10 -14.81
N GLU A 59 -2.23 5.69 -14.19
CA GLU A 59 -1.30 4.98 -13.30
C GLU A 59 -2.04 4.32 -12.11
N LYS A 60 -3.07 4.97 -11.55
CA LYS A 60 -3.94 4.37 -10.51
C LYS A 60 -4.78 3.21 -11.04
N LEU A 61 -5.13 3.21 -12.32
CA LEU A 61 -5.84 2.08 -12.97
C LEU A 61 -4.91 0.90 -13.23
N PHE A 62 -3.61 1.13 -13.36
CA PHE A 62 -2.59 0.10 -13.58
C PHE A 62 -2.00 -0.50 -12.30
N GLU A 63 -2.11 0.22 -11.18
CA GLU A 63 -1.64 -0.25 -9.88
C GLU A 63 -2.31 -1.58 -9.49
N SER A 64 -1.51 -2.57 -9.07
CA SER A 64 -2.04 -3.86 -8.69
C SER A 64 -2.86 -3.75 -7.38
N PRO A 65 -3.92 -4.56 -7.19
CA PRO A 65 -4.70 -4.58 -5.95
C PRO A 65 -3.86 -4.61 -4.65
N PRO A 66 -2.77 -5.41 -4.55
CA PRO A 66 -1.95 -5.42 -3.34
C PRO A 66 -1.10 -4.15 -3.16
N GLU A 67 -0.68 -3.48 -4.25
CA GLU A 67 0.09 -2.22 -4.17
C GLU A 67 -0.78 -1.05 -3.71
N ARG A 68 -2.03 -0.99 -4.19
CA ARG A 68 -3.00 0.02 -3.78
C ARG A 68 -3.27 -0.03 -2.27
N LEU A 69 -3.44 -1.23 -1.72
CA LEU A 69 -3.62 -1.44 -0.28
C LEU A 69 -2.38 -1.00 0.52
N ARG A 70 -1.17 -1.31 0.03
CA ARG A 70 0.08 -0.88 0.68
C ARG A 70 0.23 0.65 0.65
N ARG A 71 -0.11 1.31 -0.45
CA ARG A 71 -0.09 2.78 -0.53
C ARG A 71 -1.13 3.40 0.39
N GLN A 72 -2.35 2.87 0.43
CA GLN A 72 -3.39 3.34 1.36
C GLN A 72 -2.94 3.16 2.82
N ALA A 73 -2.37 2.02 3.19
CA ALA A 73 -1.84 1.80 4.53
C ALA A 73 -0.72 2.81 4.89
N ARG A 74 0.16 3.16 3.94
CA ARG A 74 1.19 4.19 4.14
C ARG A 74 0.59 5.59 4.28
N GLN A 75 -0.38 5.96 3.45
CA GLN A 75 -1.09 7.24 3.53
C GLN A 75 -1.89 7.38 4.84
N ASP A 76 -2.51 6.29 5.29
CA ASP A 76 -3.19 6.22 6.58
C ASP A 76 -2.19 6.38 7.74
N ALA A 77 -1.01 5.76 7.66
CA ALA A 77 0.03 5.92 8.68
C ALA A 77 0.55 7.37 8.75
N GLU A 78 0.77 8.00 7.59
CA GLU A 78 1.30 9.36 7.51
C GLU A 78 0.27 10.39 7.99
N SER A 79 -1.00 10.23 7.62
CA SER A 79 -2.08 11.11 8.11
C SER A 79 -2.32 10.96 9.62
N ARG A 80 -2.14 9.76 10.19
CA ARG A 80 -2.17 9.54 11.64
C ARG A 80 -1.07 10.33 12.35
N LEU A 81 0.17 10.22 11.86
CA LEU A 81 1.31 10.95 12.40
C LEU A 81 1.08 12.47 12.33
N GLY A 82 0.52 12.97 11.24
CA GLY A 82 0.17 14.38 11.08
C GLY A 82 -0.86 14.86 12.12
N ARG A 83 -1.95 14.10 12.32
CA ARG A 83 -3.01 14.45 13.28
C ARG A 83 -2.52 14.42 14.73
N LEU A 84 -1.72 13.41 15.09
CA LEU A 84 -1.11 13.31 16.42
C LEU A 84 -0.16 14.49 16.65
N ARG A 85 0.72 14.79 15.69
CA ARG A 85 1.63 15.95 15.79
C ARG A 85 0.86 17.25 15.96
N GLY A 86 -0.15 17.51 15.13
CA GLY A 86 -1.00 18.69 15.25
C GLY A 86 -1.66 18.80 16.64
N GLY A 87 -2.31 17.73 17.10
CA GLY A 87 -2.94 17.69 18.42
C GLY A 87 -1.96 17.92 19.57
N THR A 88 -0.76 17.31 19.51
CA THR A 88 0.27 17.48 20.55
C THR A 88 0.80 18.91 20.62
N ILE A 89 1.02 19.57 19.48
CA ILE A 89 1.48 20.96 19.44
C ILE A 89 0.40 21.87 20.01
N THR A 90 -0.86 21.71 19.61
CA THR A 90 -1.97 22.51 20.16
C THR A 90 -2.13 22.31 21.67
N ALA A 91 -2.03 21.06 22.15
CA ALA A 91 -2.06 20.77 23.58
C ALA A 91 -0.89 21.43 24.32
N ALA A 92 0.33 21.31 23.82
CA ALA A 92 1.52 21.93 24.43
C ALA A 92 1.41 23.45 24.51
N VAL A 93 0.89 24.11 23.47
CA VAL A 93 0.65 25.57 23.46
C VAL A 93 -0.39 25.96 24.51
N GLY A 94 -1.52 25.24 24.58
CA GLY A 94 -2.54 25.50 25.58
C GLY A 94 -2.03 25.31 27.01
N LEU A 95 -1.25 24.26 27.26
CA LEU A 95 -0.65 23.97 28.55
C LEU A 95 0.37 25.05 28.94
N GLY A 96 1.20 25.50 27.99
CA GLY A 96 2.15 26.60 28.20
C GLY A 96 1.47 27.92 28.56
N LEU A 97 0.40 28.29 27.84
CA LEU A 97 -0.42 29.46 28.15
C LEU A 97 -1.05 29.36 29.55
N THR A 98 -1.62 28.20 29.87
CA THR A 98 -2.23 27.97 31.19
C THR A 98 -1.20 28.10 32.30
N ALA A 99 -0.05 27.44 32.15
CA ALA A 99 1.04 27.50 33.12
C ALA A 99 1.57 28.93 33.30
N LEU A 100 1.76 29.68 32.21
CA LEU A 100 2.20 31.07 32.24
C LEU A 100 1.24 31.95 33.06
N PHE A 101 -0.07 31.85 32.79
CA PHE A 101 -1.06 32.65 33.53
C PHE A 101 -1.23 32.21 34.97
N VAL A 102 -1.10 30.91 35.26
CA VAL A 102 -1.08 30.41 36.65
C VAL A 102 0.11 31.01 37.40
N VAL A 103 1.31 31.04 36.82
CA VAL A 103 2.47 31.71 37.43
C VAL A 103 2.22 33.21 37.59
N ALA A 104 1.60 33.87 36.61
CA ALA A 104 1.24 35.28 36.71
C ALA A 104 0.26 35.59 37.86
N THR A 105 -0.57 34.63 38.28
CA THR A 105 -1.46 34.83 39.44
C THR A 105 -0.71 35.03 40.76
N LEU A 106 0.55 34.59 40.85
CA LEU A 106 1.41 34.85 42.01
C LEU A 106 1.76 36.33 42.13
N ALA A 107 1.79 37.07 41.02
CA ALA A 107 2.04 38.51 40.99
C ALA A 107 0.75 39.31 41.16
N ASP A 108 -0.34 38.91 40.48
CA ASP A 108 -1.65 39.54 40.63
C ASP A 108 -2.78 38.50 40.44
N PRO A 109 -3.64 38.28 41.45
CA PRO A 109 -4.73 37.30 41.39
C PRO A 109 -5.72 37.54 40.25
N ARG A 110 -5.80 38.76 39.70
CA ARG A 110 -6.71 39.09 38.60
C ARG A 110 -6.41 38.31 37.32
N PHE A 111 -5.19 37.81 37.16
CA PHE A 111 -4.80 37.02 35.99
C PHE A 111 -5.40 35.61 35.95
N ILE A 112 -6.08 35.14 37.00
CA ILE A 112 -6.66 33.78 37.02
C ILE A 112 -7.68 33.56 35.89
N TRP A 113 -8.41 34.61 35.51
CA TRP A 113 -9.37 34.55 34.40
C TRP A 113 -8.69 34.35 33.03
N LEU A 114 -7.42 34.72 32.88
CA LEU A 114 -6.66 34.53 31.64
C LEU A 114 -6.10 33.10 31.52
N ALA A 115 -6.07 32.31 32.60
CA ALA A 115 -5.67 30.90 32.53
C ALA A 115 -6.75 30.03 31.84
N ALA A 116 -8.03 30.41 31.96
CA ALA A 116 -9.16 29.67 31.41
C ALA A 116 -9.06 29.41 29.88
N PRO A 117 -8.81 30.40 29.01
CA PRO A 117 -8.67 30.16 27.57
C PRO A 117 -7.49 29.22 27.23
N GLY A 118 -6.37 29.32 27.97
CA GLY A 118 -5.25 28.38 27.81
C GLY A 118 -5.68 26.94 28.08
N LEU A 119 -6.47 26.73 29.15
CA LEU A 119 -6.97 25.42 29.52
C LEU A 119 -7.93 24.87 28.46
N PHE A 120 -8.80 25.70 27.88
CA PHE A 120 -9.65 25.30 26.76
C PHE A 120 -8.85 24.86 25.54
N VAL A 121 -7.81 25.61 25.14
CA VAL A 121 -6.93 25.23 24.03
C VAL A 121 -6.23 23.90 24.30
N PHE A 122 -5.76 23.69 25.54
CA PHE A 122 -5.17 22.42 25.97
C PHE A 122 -6.15 21.25 25.81
N LEU A 123 -7.38 21.40 26.30
CA LEU A 123 -8.42 20.36 26.21
C LEU A 123 -8.81 20.05 24.77
N ILE A 124 -8.85 21.06 23.89
CA ILE A 124 -9.09 20.86 22.45
C ILE A 124 -7.96 20.03 21.85
N GLY A 125 -6.70 20.42 22.09
CA GLY A 125 -5.54 19.66 21.62
C GLY A 125 -5.55 18.22 22.12
N LEU A 126 -5.86 18.03 23.41
CA LEU A 126 -5.98 16.71 24.03
C LEU A 126 -7.09 15.88 23.37
N THR A 127 -8.23 16.47 23.08
CA THR A 127 -9.35 15.79 22.40
C THR A 127 -8.95 15.32 21.00
N VAL A 128 -8.18 16.12 20.25
CA VAL A 128 -7.63 15.73 18.94
C VAL A 128 -6.68 14.55 19.06
N VAL A 129 -5.78 14.56 20.06
CA VAL A 129 -4.85 13.45 20.32
C VAL A 129 -5.61 12.18 20.69
N LEU A 130 -6.57 12.28 21.61
CA LEU A 130 -7.41 11.14 22.03
C LEU A 130 -8.22 10.59 20.87
N ASN A 131 -8.80 11.45 20.03
CA ASN A 131 -9.52 11.02 18.85
C ASN A 131 -8.59 10.30 17.85
N GLY A 132 -7.39 10.84 17.64
CA GLY A 132 -6.36 10.20 16.84
C GLY A 132 -5.92 8.84 17.39
N LEU A 133 -5.87 8.67 18.71
CA LEU A 133 -5.45 7.44 19.37
C LEU A 133 -6.56 6.37 19.40
N PHE A 134 -7.79 6.74 19.75
CA PHE A 134 -8.89 5.80 19.97
C PHE A 134 -9.66 5.42 18.70
N PHE A 135 -9.81 6.32 17.73
CA PHE A 135 -10.65 6.07 16.55
C PHE A 135 -9.88 5.63 15.30
N THR A 136 -8.56 5.50 15.37
CA THR A 136 -7.76 5.01 14.23
C THR A 136 -7.64 3.48 14.25
N VAL A 137 -8.79 2.80 14.25
CA VAL A 137 -8.83 1.35 14.02
C VAL A 137 -8.24 1.05 12.64
N PRO A 138 -7.21 0.18 12.52
CA PRO A 138 -6.65 -0.21 11.24
C PRO A 138 -7.66 -1.08 10.48
N LYS A 139 -8.36 -0.50 9.50
CA LYS A 139 -9.33 -1.21 8.65
C LYS A 139 -8.70 -2.12 7.58
N GLY A 140 -7.45 -2.57 7.74
CA GLY A 140 -6.70 -3.17 6.63
C GLY A 140 -5.62 -4.19 6.98
N LEU A 141 -5.64 -4.78 8.18
CA LEU A 141 -4.66 -5.80 8.57
C LEU A 141 -5.25 -7.21 8.74
N GLU A 142 -6.54 -7.40 8.48
CA GLU A 142 -7.09 -8.74 8.22
C GLU A 142 -6.94 -9.03 6.73
N ALA A 143 -6.31 -10.16 6.38
CA ALA A 143 -6.00 -10.64 5.03
C ALA A 143 -4.68 -10.18 4.37
N ALA A 144 -3.59 -10.06 5.14
CA ALA A 144 -2.28 -10.44 4.60
C ALA A 144 -1.89 -11.79 5.21
N PRO A 145 -1.81 -12.90 4.45
CA PRO A 145 -1.09 -14.08 4.92
C PRO A 145 0.34 -13.65 5.28
N PRO A 146 0.97 -14.27 6.30
CA PRO A 146 2.31 -13.92 6.71
C PRO A 146 3.21 -13.91 5.47
N ALA A 147 3.78 -12.75 5.18
CA ALA A 147 4.75 -12.58 4.12
C ALA A 147 5.80 -13.66 4.31
N ALA A 148 5.87 -14.60 3.36
CA ALA A 148 7.05 -15.41 3.17
C ALA A 148 8.24 -14.45 3.18
N GLU A 149 9.19 -14.74 4.08
CA GLU A 149 10.40 -13.99 4.29
C GLU A 149 10.99 -13.57 2.94
N MET A 150 10.88 -12.28 2.65
CA MET A 150 11.64 -11.68 1.57
C MET A 150 13.10 -11.79 2.02
N PRO A 151 13.97 -12.56 1.35
CA PRO A 151 15.37 -12.62 1.73
C PRO A 151 15.95 -11.20 1.68
N PRO A 152 16.82 -10.83 2.64
CA PRO A 152 17.40 -9.49 2.67
C PRO A 152 18.06 -9.21 1.32
N ALA A 153 17.68 -8.09 0.71
CA ALA A 153 18.34 -7.57 -0.47
C ALA A 153 19.85 -7.50 -0.17
N PRO A 154 20.73 -8.04 -1.03
CA PRO A 154 22.17 -7.92 -0.79
C PRO A 154 22.51 -6.43 -0.72
N GLU A 155 23.23 -6.07 0.34
CA GLU A 155 23.84 -4.76 0.53
C GLU A 155 24.42 -4.28 -0.79
N ARG A 156 23.99 -3.11 -1.25
CA ARG A 156 24.69 -2.38 -2.30
C ARG A 156 26.03 -1.95 -1.72
N GLU A 157 26.99 -2.85 -1.86
CA GLU A 157 28.40 -2.61 -1.61
C GLU A 157 28.81 -1.34 -2.36
N ALA A 158 29.38 -0.41 -1.60
CA ALA A 158 29.71 0.92 -2.04
C ALA A 158 30.56 0.88 -3.32
N LEU A 159 30.14 1.66 -4.31
CA LEU A 159 30.79 1.86 -5.59
C LEU A 159 32.20 2.44 -5.39
N ALA A 160 33.21 1.58 -5.26
CA ALA A 160 34.60 1.93 -5.47
C ALA A 160 34.94 1.78 -6.97
N PRO A 161 35.67 2.73 -7.58
CA PRO A 161 35.99 2.67 -9.00
C PRO A 161 36.99 1.54 -9.31
N PRO A 162 36.88 0.87 -10.48
CA PRO A 162 37.69 -0.30 -10.81
C PRO A 162 39.12 0.10 -11.25
N PRO A 163 40.17 -0.60 -10.81
CA PRO A 163 41.42 -0.66 -11.55
C PRO A 163 41.35 -1.76 -12.63
N ALA A 164 42.05 -1.47 -13.73
CA ALA A 164 42.00 -2.18 -14.99
C ALA A 164 42.71 -3.55 -14.99
N GLU A 165 42.34 -4.34 -16.01
CA GLU A 165 43.09 -5.45 -16.62
C GLU A 165 43.31 -6.74 -15.81
N THR A 166 42.63 -7.83 -16.19
CA THR A 166 43.24 -8.93 -17.00
C THR A 166 42.19 -9.98 -17.43
N LEU A 167 42.54 -10.71 -18.49
CA LEU A 167 41.70 -11.43 -19.45
C LEU A 167 41.46 -12.94 -19.12
N LEU A 168 40.24 -13.42 -19.46
CA LEU A 168 39.84 -14.77 -19.96
C LEU A 168 39.72 -15.97 -18.96
N PRO A 169 39.13 -17.13 -19.34
CA PRO A 169 37.74 -17.37 -19.81
C PRO A 169 37.07 -18.62 -19.18
N ASN A 170 35.74 -18.75 -19.36
CA ASN A 170 34.95 -20.00 -19.37
C ASN A 170 35.03 -20.99 -18.18
N THR A 171 34.02 -20.92 -17.29
CA THR A 171 33.42 -22.12 -16.67
C THR A 171 31.90 -21.95 -16.57
N PRO A 172 31.07 -22.77 -17.24
CA PRO A 172 29.63 -22.74 -17.04
C PRO A 172 29.29 -23.50 -15.74
N LYS A 173 28.84 -22.77 -14.71
CA LYS A 173 28.14 -23.39 -13.56
C LYS A 173 26.72 -23.77 -14.00
N PRO A 174 26.23 -24.98 -13.68
CA PRO A 174 24.91 -25.43 -14.12
C PRO A 174 23.80 -24.68 -13.39
N PHE A 175 22.94 -24.02 -14.18
CA PHE A 175 21.63 -23.56 -13.74
C PHE A 175 20.77 -24.78 -13.38
N ARG A 176 20.44 -24.93 -12.09
CA ARG A 176 19.34 -25.80 -11.65
C ARG A 176 18.02 -25.15 -12.09
N HIS A 177 17.56 -25.51 -13.28
CA HIS A 177 16.16 -25.31 -13.67
C HIS A 177 15.30 -26.20 -12.77
N LEU A 178 14.49 -25.58 -11.91
CA LEU A 178 13.28 -26.20 -11.39
C LEU A 178 12.33 -26.38 -12.57
N SER A 179 12.44 -27.52 -13.25
CA SER A 179 11.47 -27.96 -14.24
C SER A 179 10.15 -28.24 -13.52
N VAL A 180 9.23 -27.29 -13.56
CA VAL A 180 7.81 -27.58 -13.40
C VAL A 180 7.43 -28.41 -14.61
N VAL A 181 7.43 -29.73 -14.43
CA VAL A 181 6.98 -30.66 -15.46
C VAL A 181 5.46 -30.66 -15.40
N GLU A 182 4.83 -29.94 -16.32
CA GLU A 182 3.42 -30.14 -16.68
C GLU A 182 3.28 -31.50 -17.36
N ASN A 183 3.07 -32.55 -16.55
CA ASN A 183 2.72 -33.88 -17.04
C ASN A 183 1.47 -34.36 -16.31
N THR A 184 0.29 -33.92 -16.73
CA THR A 184 -0.98 -34.63 -16.46
C THR A 184 -2.02 -34.38 -17.55
N THR A 185 -1.69 -34.71 -18.80
CA THR A 185 -2.69 -35.04 -19.83
C THR A 185 -2.21 -36.25 -20.60
N ARG A 186 -2.24 -37.40 -19.94
CA ARG A 186 -2.15 -38.70 -20.61
C ARG A 186 -3.27 -39.59 -20.07
N ASP A 187 -3.99 -40.16 -21.02
CA ASP A 187 -4.96 -41.25 -20.91
C ASP A 187 -6.36 -40.89 -20.38
N LEU A 188 -7.23 -40.50 -21.31
CA LEU A 188 -8.66 -40.88 -21.36
C LEU A 188 -9.25 -40.45 -22.72
N ALA A 189 -8.68 -40.97 -23.81
CA ALA A 189 -9.31 -40.98 -25.12
C ALA A 189 -8.84 -42.26 -25.80
N ASP A 190 -9.50 -43.38 -25.46
CA ASP A 190 -9.60 -44.61 -26.24
C ASP A 190 -10.30 -45.67 -25.39
N ARG A 191 -11.63 -45.52 -25.22
CA ARG A 191 -12.50 -46.66 -24.87
C ARG A 191 -13.98 -46.34 -25.03
N GLU A 192 -14.49 -46.21 -26.25
CA GLU A 192 -15.89 -46.52 -26.56
C GLU A 192 -15.93 -47.19 -27.95
N ASP A 193 -15.99 -48.52 -27.93
CA ASP A 193 -16.65 -49.36 -28.95
C ASP A 193 -18.14 -49.46 -28.58
#